data_AF-A0A0Q9YQ66-F1
#
_entry.id   AF-A0A0Q9YQ66-F1
#
_cell.length_a   1.000
_cell.length_b   1.000
_cell.length_c   1.000
_cell.angle_alpha   90.00
_cell.angle_beta   90.00
_cell.angle_gamma   90.00
#
_symmetry.space_group_name_H-M   'P 1'
#
loop_
_entity.id
_entity.type
_entity.pdbx_description
1 polymer ?
#
loop_
_entity_poly.entity_id
_entity_poly.type
_entity_poly.pdbx_seq_one_letter_code
_entity_poly.pdbx_strand_id
1 'polypeptide(L)'
;MNDGPLKSLFFSYVSDQDTREFWLLTKHALKKLLFQYQQNLDQFSDFDTRKLAEVFYRLLSNPGKLQLEKDPLFIRELNSEIVLRRCGINLESEEGKLVQQWIEQGLFSYAAFGSSDTPKSMPVIPEKFLDEHNSSLAISELIRQHNLWRLFVGVGKQKEESPLSYHQRQPGALAAMTKSLAFALSTLDQDLDFDILVNIHQACVESVNGVNDLQSQYTHSPYRDNPTTIGFGISMNGNDCNKSMDGYREACLHPGLGIDYSLTSNRVNTTLWGEALKIRVNEILAEYNAKMCLAATREEKLKNIVSTISLIERIHPFWDANCRAICVIALFRELAKQGFPLCVLENPNRFDCFSSHELMQDVIDGFYNYEYLSMHQAFPDEPVYSGEETQACQLLLQELNEIAMVEFNLSSPRNLKFA
;
A
#
# COMPACT_ATOMS: atom_id res chain seq x y z
N MET A 1 -0.38 -13.20 30.84
CA MET A 1 -0.63 -14.50 30.19
C MET A 1 0.38 -14.61 29.08
N ASN A 2 1.21 -15.65 29.09
CA ASN A 2 2.33 -15.81 28.18
C ASN A 2 1.81 -16.08 26.77
N ASP A 3 2.24 -15.27 25.80
CA ASP A 3 2.09 -15.57 24.38
C ASP A 3 2.76 -16.91 24.08
N GLY A 4 1.91 -17.88 23.78
CA GLY A 4 2.23 -19.28 23.58
C GLY A 4 2.75 -19.62 22.17
N PRO A 5 2.84 -20.91 21.83
CA PRO A 5 4.00 -21.54 21.19
C PRO A 5 4.06 -21.42 19.65
N LEU A 6 3.23 -20.60 19.03
CA LEU A 6 3.12 -20.53 17.57
C LEU A 6 4.29 -19.77 16.92
N LYS A 7 4.82 -18.73 17.58
CA LYS A 7 6.04 -18.03 17.11
C LYS A 7 7.30 -18.89 17.25
N SER A 8 7.39 -19.75 18.28
CA SER A 8 8.50 -20.70 18.40
C SER A 8 8.38 -21.85 17.42
N LEU A 9 7.17 -22.33 17.09
CA LEU A 9 6.97 -23.34 16.06
C LEU A 9 7.36 -22.84 14.65
N PHE A 10 7.11 -21.57 14.33
CA PHE A 10 7.40 -21.02 12.99
C PHE A 10 8.90 -20.91 12.70
N PHE A 11 9.74 -20.67 13.71
CA PHE A 11 11.19 -20.62 13.58
C PHE A 11 11.89 -21.94 13.96
N SER A 12 11.22 -22.88 14.66
CA SER A 12 11.78 -24.19 14.98
C SER A 12 11.55 -25.26 13.91
N TYR A 13 10.67 -25.03 12.93
CA TYR A 13 10.30 -26.02 11.91
C TYR A 13 11.05 -25.92 10.59
N VAL A 14 11.92 -24.93 10.44
CA VAL A 14 12.79 -24.84 9.28
C VAL A 14 14.21 -24.74 9.77
N SER A 15 14.76 -25.88 10.17
CA SER A 15 16.20 -25.97 10.37
C SER A 15 16.92 -25.65 9.04
N ASP A 16 18.19 -25.24 9.11
CA ASP A 16 19.04 -25.16 7.91
C ASP A 16 19.03 -26.48 7.11
N GLN A 17 18.76 -27.59 7.80
CA GLN A 17 18.62 -28.91 7.21
C GLN A 17 17.30 -29.05 6.42
N ASP A 18 16.17 -28.55 6.91
CA ASP A 18 14.88 -28.55 6.19
C ASP A 18 14.91 -27.64 4.95
N THR A 19 15.59 -26.49 5.05
CA THR A 19 15.81 -25.60 3.89
C THR A 19 16.70 -26.26 2.84
N ARG A 20 17.76 -26.97 3.28
CA ARG A 20 18.66 -27.71 2.40
C ARG A 20 17.98 -28.93 1.77
N GLU A 21 17.15 -29.62 2.53
CA GLU A 21 16.35 -30.76 2.07
C GLU A 21 15.27 -30.29 1.09
N PHE A 22 14.58 -29.18 1.38
CA PHE A 22 13.70 -28.48 0.43
C PHE A 22 14.43 -28.14 -0.87
N TRP A 23 15.62 -27.54 -0.80
CA TRP A 23 16.40 -27.22 -2.00
C TRP A 23 16.86 -28.46 -2.75
N LEU A 24 17.20 -29.55 -2.05
CA LEU A 24 17.57 -30.82 -2.67
C LEU A 24 16.38 -31.47 -3.35
N LEU A 25 15.21 -31.52 -2.70
CA LEU A 25 13.97 -32.07 -3.23
C LEU A 25 13.45 -31.24 -4.39
N THR A 26 13.42 -29.92 -4.26
CA THR A 26 13.06 -28.98 -5.33
C THR A 26 14.03 -29.11 -6.50
N LYS A 27 15.35 -29.08 -6.28
CA LYS A 27 16.34 -29.29 -7.34
C LYS A 27 16.23 -30.66 -7.98
N HIS A 28 15.89 -31.71 -7.22
CA HIS A 28 15.68 -33.06 -7.75
C HIS A 28 14.42 -33.14 -8.61
N ALA A 29 13.29 -32.59 -8.12
CA ALA A 29 12.04 -32.48 -8.85
C ALA A 29 12.21 -31.68 -10.15
N LEU A 30 12.90 -30.53 -10.08
CA LEU A 30 13.20 -29.70 -11.24
C LEU A 30 14.14 -30.40 -12.24
N LYS A 31 15.14 -31.16 -11.78
CA LYS A 31 16.00 -31.97 -12.66
C LYS A 31 15.23 -33.09 -13.35
N LYS A 32 14.35 -33.77 -12.61
CA LYS A 32 13.49 -34.84 -13.15
C LYS A 32 12.53 -34.27 -14.19
N LEU A 33 11.97 -33.09 -13.92
CA LEU A 33 11.12 -32.36 -14.84
C LEU A 33 11.87 -32.00 -16.13
N LEU A 34 13.04 -31.40 -15.99
CA LEU A 34 13.86 -31.00 -17.14
C LEU A 34 14.23 -32.20 -18.00
N PHE A 35 14.58 -33.32 -17.37
CA PHE A 35 14.87 -34.57 -18.06
C PHE A 35 13.64 -35.10 -18.81
N GLN A 36 12.45 -35.10 -18.18
CA GLN A 36 11.20 -35.50 -18.83
C GLN A 36 10.82 -34.58 -19.99
N TYR A 37 11.06 -33.27 -19.87
CA TYR A 37 10.86 -32.31 -20.95
C TYR A 37 11.79 -32.58 -22.13
N GLN A 38 13.08 -32.81 -21.87
CA GLN A 38 14.07 -33.13 -22.92
C GLN A 38 13.74 -34.42 -23.67
N GLN A 39 13.12 -35.39 -23.00
CA GLN A 39 12.70 -36.66 -23.62
C GLN A 39 11.37 -36.56 -24.39
N ASN A 40 10.56 -35.54 -24.14
CA ASN A 40 9.19 -35.41 -24.69
C ASN A 40 8.94 -34.03 -25.32
N LEU A 41 9.98 -33.40 -25.88
CA LEU A 41 9.94 -32.06 -26.50
C LEU A 41 8.80 -31.89 -27.51
N ASP A 42 8.47 -32.96 -28.24
CA ASP A 42 7.44 -32.97 -29.29
C ASP A 42 6.01 -32.99 -28.74
N GLN A 43 5.82 -33.37 -27.46
CA GLN A 43 4.52 -33.45 -26.80
C GLN A 43 4.13 -32.13 -26.11
N PHE A 44 5.09 -31.24 -25.90
CA PHE A 44 4.87 -29.90 -25.34
C PHE A 44 4.68 -28.89 -26.49
N SER A 45 3.51 -28.97 -27.14
CA SER A 45 3.18 -28.14 -28.30
C SER A 45 2.81 -26.69 -27.94
N ASP A 46 2.42 -26.44 -26.69
CA ASP A 46 1.91 -25.13 -26.29
C ASP A 46 2.99 -24.21 -25.72
N PHE A 47 2.90 -22.93 -26.13
CA PHE A 47 3.91 -21.89 -25.96
C PHE A 47 4.38 -21.70 -24.50
N ASP A 48 3.47 -21.82 -23.53
CA ASP A 48 3.78 -21.62 -22.12
C ASP A 48 4.67 -22.72 -21.54
N THR A 49 4.53 -23.95 -22.02
CA THR A 49 5.28 -25.10 -21.47
C THR A 49 6.73 -25.11 -21.94
N ARG A 50 6.98 -24.60 -23.16
CA ARG A 50 8.35 -24.40 -23.67
C ARG A 50 9.08 -23.28 -22.95
N LYS A 51 8.40 -22.15 -22.69
CA LYS A 51 8.95 -21.05 -21.88
C LYS A 51 9.31 -21.52 -20.47
N LEU A 52 8.41 -22.27 -19.83
CA LEU A 52 8.64 -22.81 -18.48
C LEU A 52 9.89 -23.71 -18.44
N ALA A 53 10.01 -24.63 -19.39
CA ALA A 53 11.12 -25.56 -19.46
C ALA A 53 12.46 -24.90 -19.86
N GLU A 54 12.43 -23.88 -20.71
CA GLU A 54 13.61 -23.10 -21.05
C GLU A 54 14.12 -22.30 -19.83
N VAL A 55 13.20 -21.75 -19.03
CA VAL A 55 13.54 -21.08 -17.77
C VAL A 55 14.12 -22.08 -16.76
N PHE A 56 13.52 -23.25 -16.61
CA PHE A 56 14.04 -24.34 -15.74
C PHE A 56 15.41 -24.86 -16.20
N TYR A 57 15.63 -24.99 -17.50
CA TYR A 57 16.92 -25.36 -18.07
C TYR A 57 18.00 -24.34 -17.71
N ARG A 58 17.70 -23.04 -17.87
CA ARG A 58 18.64 -21.96 -17.53
C ARG A 58 18.90 -21.91 -16.01
N LEU A 59 17.88 -22.14 -15.18
CA LEU A 59 17.95 -22.29 -13.72
C LEU A 59 18.96 -23.35 -13.27
N LEU A 60 18.85 -24.54 -13.86
CA LEU A 60 19.63 -25.71 -13.47
C LEU A 60 21.04 -25.70 -14.07
N SER A 61 21.22 -25.07 -15.22
CA SER A 61 22.50 -25.04 -15.97
C SER A 61 23.42 -23.90 -15.55
N ASN A 62 22.89 -22.82 -14.95
CA ASN A 62 23.69 -21.66 -14.57
C ASN A 62 23.08 -20.95 -13.34
N PRO A 63 23.12 -21.58 -12.14
CA PRO A 63 22.42 -21.10 -10.95
C PRO A 63 22.84 -19.68 -10.51
N GLY A 64 24.04 -19.22 -10.87
CA GLY A 64 24.51 -17.87 -10.57
C GLY A 64 24.16 -16.78 -11.60
N LYS A 65 23.40 -17.09 -12.66
CA LYS A 65 23.08 -16.13 -13.75
C LYS A 65 21.60 -15.93 -14.02
N LEU A 66 20.70 -16.75 -13.45
CA LEU A 66 19.28 -16.40 -13.47
C LEU A 66 19.00 -15.44 -12.32
N GLN A 67 18.73 -14.18 -12.64
CA GLN A 67 18.10 -13.23 -11.72
C GLN A 67 16.63 -13.63 -11.48
N LEU A 68 16.38 -14.86 -11.03
CA LEU A 68 15.09 -15.29 -10.49
C LEU A 68 14.71 -14.54 -9.23
N GLU A 69 15.70 -13.93 -8.62
CA GLU A 69 15.63 -13.00 -7.49
C GLU A 69 14.72 -11.77 -7.74
N LYS A 70 14.05 -11.65 -8.89
CA LYS A 70 13.39 -10.39 -9.28
C LYS A 70 11.92 -10.46 -9.71
N ASP A 71 11.27 -11.62 -9.78
CA ASP A 71 9.80 -11.65 -10.06
C ASP A 71 8.99 -12.62 -9.18
N PRO A 72 8.52 -12.16 -8.00
CA PRO A 72 7.53 -12.81 -7.15
C PRO A 72 6.32 -13.47 -7.82
N LEU A 73 5.81 -12.92 -8.93
CA LEU A 73 4.68 -13.54 -9.62
C LEU A 73 5.05 -14.78 -10.40
N PHE A 74 6.25 -14.79 -10.98
CA PHE A 74 6.73 -15.96 -11.71
C PHE A 74 6.83 -17.19 -10.81
N ILE A 75 7.28 -17.01 -9.56
CA ILE A 75 7.32 -18.09 -8.58
C ILE A 75 5.91 -18.54 -8.18
N ARG A 76 4.95 -17.62 -8.08
CA ARG A 76 3.54 -17.98 -7.83
C ARG A 76 2.90 -18.72 -9.01
N GLU A 77 3.21 -18.38 -10.25
CA GLU A 77 2.69 -19.08 -11.44
C GLU A 77 3.28 -20.49 -11.56
N LEU A 78 4.58 -20.64 -11.27
CA LEU A 78 5.24 -21.95 -11.11
C LEU A 78 4.57 -22.84 -10.06
N ASN A 79 3.96 -22.19 -9.08
CA ASN A 79 3.29 -22.79 -7.96
C ASN A 79 1.81 -23.13 -8.23
N SER A 80 1.28 -22.83 -9.42
CA SER A 80 -0.10 -23.22 -9.74
C SER A 80 -0.24 -24.75 -9.80
N GLU A 81 -1.35 -25.28 -9.28
CA GLU A 81 -1.66 -26.71 -9.31
C GLU A 81 -1.49 -27.32 -10.72
N ILE A 82 -1.85 -26.56 -11.75
CA ILE A 82 -1.68 -26.97 -13.15
C ILE A 82 -0.21 -27.16 -13.50
N VAL A 83 0.66 -26.24 -13.10
CA VAL A 83 2.10 -26.36 -13.34
C VAL A 83 2.67 -27.52 -12.54
N LEU A 84 2.30 -27.69 -11.26
CA LEU A 84 2.77 -28.80 -10.43
C LEU A 84 2.34 -30.16 -10.97
N ARG A 85 1.07 -30.31 -11.41
CA ARG A 85 0.56 -31.53 -12.04
C ARG A 85 1.22 -31.80 -13.38
N ARG A 86 1.42 -30.77 -14.22
CA ARG A 86 2.23 -30.86 -15.45
C ARG A 86 3.68 -31.20 -15.15
N CYS A 87 4.15 -30.87 -13.93
CA CYS A 87 5.45 -31.25 -13.44
C CYS A 87 5.56 -32.69 -12.92
N GLY A 88 4.48 -33.47 -13.04
CA GLY A 88 4.43 -34.83 -12.54
C GLY A 88 4.40 -34.94 -11.01
N ILE A 89 4.13 -33.82 -10.31
CA ILE A 89 3.90 -33.84 -8.86
C ILE A 89 2.47 -34.31 -8.63
N ASN A 90 2.34 -35.44 -7.94
CA ASN A 90 1.04 -35.94 -7.53
C ASN A 90 0.56 -35.17 -6.30
N LEU A 91 -0.30 -34.17 -6.49
CA LEU A 91 -0.85 -33.35 -5.40
C LEU A 91 -1.70 -34.15 -4.40
N GLU A 92 -2.13 -35.36 -4.74
CA GLU A 92 -2.85 -36.24 -3.81
C GLU A 92 -1.90 -37.00 -2.85
N SER A 93 -0.60 -37.08 -3.17
CA SER A 93 0.39 -37.71 -2.28
C SER A 93 0.69 -36.82 -1.07
N GLU A 94 1.24 -37.41 -0.02
CA GLU A 94 1.61 -36.68 1.20
C GLU A 94 2.63 -35.56 0.88
N GLU A 95 3.59 -35.86 0.01
CA GLU A 95 4.59 -34.90 -0.47
C GLU A 95 3.99 -33.82 -1.38
N GLY A 96 3.03 -34.19 -2.24
CA GLY A 96 2.33 -33.22 -3.09
C GLY A 96 1.47 -32.25 -2.29
N LYS A 97 0.77 -32.73 -1.26
CA LYS A 97 0.01 -31.90 -0.32
C LYS A 97 0.93 -30.98 0.48
N LEU A 98 2.10 -31.46 0.89
CA LEU A 98 3.10 -30.65 1.58
C LEU A 98 3.65 -29.54 0.68
N VAL A 99 3.99 -29.85 -0.58
CA VAL A 99 4.43 -28.86 -1.57
C VAL A 99 3.32 -27.84 -1.85
N GLN A 100 2.07 -28.26 -1.97
CA GLN A 100 0.93 -27.38 -2.14
C GLN A 100 0.74 -26.45 -0.93
N GLN A 101 0.81 -26.98 0.30
CA GLN A 101 0.76 -26.18 1.52
C GLN A 101 1.89 -25.16 1.58
N TRP A 102 3.11 -25.54 1.21
CA TRP A 102 4.27 -24.64 1.21
C TRP A 102 4.13 -23.53 0.17
N ILE A 103 3.51 -23.83 -0.95
CA ILE A 103 3.18 -22.89 -2.00
C ILE A 103 2.11 -21.90 -1.54
N GLU A 104 1.03 -22.39 -0.95
CA GLU A 104 -0.07 -21.59 -0.39
C GLU A 104 0.45 -20.69 0.74
N GLN A 105 1.44 -21.15 1.50
CA GLN A 105 2.13 -20.40 2.55
C GLN A 105 3.23 -19.47 2.03
N GLY A 106 3.51 -19.45 0.72
CA GLY A 106 4.52 -18.56 0.15
C GLY A 106 5.97 -18.98 0.37
N LEU A 107 6.22 -20.18 0.87
CA LEU A 107 7.56 -20.67 1.23
C LEU A 107 8.47 -20.83 0.00
N PHE A 108 7.91 -21.11 -1.18
CA PHE A 108 8.68 -21.15 -2.43
C PHE A 108 9.20 -19.77 -2.83
N SER A 109 8.39 -18.73 -2.67
CA SER A 109 8.82 -17.34 -2.84
C SER A 109 9.88 -17.00 -1.82
N TYR A 110 9.63 -17.31 -0.54
CA TYR A 110 10.60 -17.09 0.53
C TYR A 110 11.96 -17.77 0.27
N ALA A 111 11.97 -19.03 -0.17
CA ALA A 111 13.18 -19.76 -0.50
C ALA A 111 13.86 -19.21 -1.75
N ALA A 112 13.11 -18.90 -2.81
CA ALA A 112 13.67 -18.50 -4.09
C ALA A 112 14.19 -17.05 -4.13
N PHE A 113 13.66 -16.17 -3.28
CA PHE A 113 14.20 -14.82 -3.15
C PHE A 113 15.38 -14.70 -2.20
N GLY A 114 15.72 -15.78 -1.50
CA GLY A 114 16.63 -15.75 -0.37
C GLY A 114 16.05 -14.94 0.78
N SER A 115 16.31 -15.39 2.01
CA SER A 115 16.29 -14.47 3.13
C SER A 115 17.48 -13.53 2.95
N SER A 116 17.34 -12.46 2.17
CA SER A 116 18.28 -11.36 2.32
C SER A 116 17.99 -10.71 3.67
N ASP A 117 18.69 -11.27 4.67
CA ASP A 117 19.19 -10.65 5.89
C ASP A 117 18.17 -10.28 6.96
N THR A 118 18.02 -11.20 7.93
CA THR A 118 17.43 -10.97 9.27
C THR A 118 15.97 -10.47 9.26
N PRO A 119 15.13 -10.85 10.23
CA PRO A 119 13.91 -10.10 10.46
C PRO A 119 14.29 -8.63 10.63
N LYS A 120 13.95 -7.77 9.66
CA LYS A 120 14.20 -6.33 9.80
C LYS A 120 13.52 -5.92 11.10
N SER A 121 14.30 -5.40 12.04
CA SER A 121 13.75 -4.85 13.28
C SER A 121 12.67 -3.84 12.91
N MET A 122 11.55 -3.83 13.61
CA MET A 122 10.48 -2.86 13.36
C MET A 122 11.06 -1.44 13.39
N PRO A 123 10.70 -0.54 12.46
CA PRO A 123 11.14 0.85 12.51
C PRO A 123 10.76 1.43 13.87
N VAL A 124 11.72 2.05 14.54
CA VAL A 124 11.53 2.61 15.87
C VAL A 124 11.07 4.05 15.73
N ILE A 125 10.00 4.42 16.43
CA ILE A 125 9.52 5.80 16.40
C ILE A 125 10.48 6.64 17.25
N PRO A 126 11.06 7.71 16.69
CA PRO A 126 11.94 8.62 17.43
C PRO A 126 11.28 9.15 18.70
N GLU A 127 12.04 9.28 19.79
CA GLU A 127 11.53 9.69 21.11
C GLU A 127 10.72 11.00 21.05
N LYS A 128 11.14 11.95 20.23
CA LYS A 128 10.45 13.23 20.03
C LYS A 128 9.03 13.14 19.42
N PHE A 129 8.65 11.98 18.88
CA PHE A 129 7.31 11.72 18.33
C PHE A 129 6.48 10.76 19.20
N LEU A 130 6.98 10.42 20.40
CA LEU A 130 6.25 9.58 21.35
C LEU A 130 5.21 10.37 22.15
N ASP A 131 5.42 11.68 22.32
CA ASP A 131 4.47 12.56 22.98
C ASP A 131 3.18 12.72 22.16
N GLU A 132 2.07 12.99 22.85
CA GLU A 132 0.78 13.24 22.18
C GLU A 132 0.86 14.54 21.36
N HIS A 133 0.70 14.41 20.05
CA HIS A 133 0.65 15.56 19.15
C HIS A 133 -0.76 16.11 19.01
N ASN A 134 -0.88 17.43 19.10
CA ASN A 134 -2.14 18.13 18.86
C ASN A 134 -2.33 18.43 17.37
N SER A 135 -3.05 17.54 16.66
CA SER A 135 -3.30 17.68 15.22
C SER A 135 -4.06 18.98 14.88
N SER A 136 -4.93 19.48 15.76
CA SER A 136 -5.67 20.73 15.55
C SER A 136 -4.75 21.95 15.56
N LEU A 137 -3.76 21.98 16.45
CA LEU A 137 -2.73 23.03 16.47
C LEU A 137 -1.86 22.95 15.22
N ALA A 138 -1.44 21.74 14.84
CA ALA A 138 -0.67 21.48 13.63
C ALA A 138 -1.37 22.00 12.36
N ILE A 139 -2.68 21.74 12.23
CA ILE A 139 -3.48 22.20 11.09
C ILE A 139 -3.66 23.72 11.12
N SER A 140 -3.95 24.29 12.29
CA SER A 140 -4.09 25.74 12.44
C SER A 140 -2.81 26.48 12.04
N GLU A 141 -1.64 25.90 12.33
CA GLU A 141 -0.35 26.42 11.89
C GLU A 141 -0.21 26.40 10.37
N LEU A 142 -0.47 25.25 9.74
CA LEU A 142 -0.38 25.10 8.29
C LEU A 142 -1.36 26.01 7.53
N ILE A 143 -2.57 26.18 8.05
CA ILE A 143 -3.58 27.11 7.52
C ILE A 143 -3.01 28.53 7.55
N ARG A 144 -2.54 29.00 8.72
CA ARG A 144 -1.98 30.36 8.86
C ARG A 144 -0.78 30.62 7.96
N GLN A 145 0.00 29.57 7.66
CA GLN A 145 1.16 29.63 6.78
C GLN A 145 0.82 29.38 5.29
N HIS A 146 -0.45 29.18 4.94
CA HIS A 146 -0.88 28.81 3.58
C HIS A 146 -0.24 27.52 3.04
N ASN A 147 0.12 26.59 3.94
CA ASN A 147 0.86 25.37 3.65
C ASN A 147 0.03 24.08 3.78
N LEU A 148 -1.27 24.17 4.07
CA LEU A 148 -2.13 22.98 4.26
C LEU A 148 -2.13 22.03 3.05
N TRP A 149 -2.09 22.58 1.83
CA TRP A 149 -2.09 21.79 0.59
C TRP A 149 -0.92 20.79 0.50
N ARG A 150 0.19 21.07 1.19
CA ARG A 150 1.39 20.24 1.19
C ARG A 150 1.20 18.93 1.91
N LEU A 151 0.19 18.81 2.78
CA LEU A 151 -0.19 17.52 3.35
C LEU A 151 -0.76 16.57 2.29
N PHE A 152 -1.32 17.10 1.19
CA PHE A 152 -2.05 16.32 0.19
C PHE A 152 -1.20 15.93 -1.02
N VAL A 153 -0.07 16.61 -1.23
CA VAL A 153 0.82 16.41 -2.38
C VAL A 153 2.13 15.82 -1.86
N GLY A 154 2.60 14.70 -2.40
CA GLY A 154 3.85 14.09 -1.94
C GLY A 154 5.06 15.01 -2.16
N VAL A 155 6.07 14.95 -1.29
CA VAL A 155 7.28 15.79 -1.39
C VAL A 155 7.94 15.68 -2.76
N GLY A 156 8.00 14.46 -3.33
CA GLY A 156 8.54 14.25 -4.67
C GLY A 156 7.81 15.08 -5.74
N LYS A 157 6.48 15.18 -5.65
CA LYS A 157 5.68 16.00 -6.56
C LYS A 157 5.78 17.49 -6.25
N GLN A 158 5.97 17.91 -5.00
CA GLN A 158 6.17 19.32 -4.66
C GLN A 158 7.47 19.91 -5.25
N LYS A 159 8.45 19.07 -5.59
CA LYS A 159 9.66 19.46 -6.32
C LYS A 159 9.41 19.72 -7.82
N GLU A 160 8.34 19.14 -8.37
CA GLU A 160 8.01 19.17 -9.80
C GLU A 160 6.80 20.07 -10.11
N GLU A 161 5.86 20.21 -9.16
CA GLU A 161 4.55 20.83 -9.33
C GLU A 161 4.33 21.96 -8.31
N SER A 162 3.77 23.07 -8.78
CA SER A 162 3.20 24.12 -7.94
C SER A 162 1.79 23.73 -7.45
N PRO A 163 1.25 24.35 -6.39
CA PRO A 163 -0.14 24.13 -6.02
C PRO A 163 -1.09 24.47 -7.18
N LEU A 164 -0.72 25.47 -8.00
CA LEU A 164 -1.47 25.83 -9.20
C LEU A 164 -1.40 24.75 -10.27
N SER A 165 -0.22 24.18 -10.58
CA SER A 165 -0.13 23.12 -11.59
C SER A 165 -0.86 21.85 -11.15
N TYR A 166 -0.81 21.51 -9.87
CA TYR A 166 -1.60 20.41 -9.31
C TYR A 166 -3.11 20.68 -9.47
N HIS A 167 -3.55 21.89 -9.11
CA HIS A 167 -4.94 22.30 -9.29
C HIS A 167 -5.37 22.31 -10.76
N GLN A 168 -4.53 22.74 -11.69
CA GLN A 168 -4.84 22.71 -13.13
C GLN A 168 -5.00 21.28 -13.65
N ARG A 169 -4.22 20.32 -13.13
CA ARG A 169 -4.33 18.90 -13.47
C ARG A 169 -5.63 18.28 -12.95
N GLN A 170 -6.08 18.65 -11.76
CA GLN A 170 -7.34 18.20 -11.17
C GLN A 170 -8.06 19.36 -10.44
N PRO A 171 -8.81 20.21 -11.18
CA PRO A 171 -9.44 21.38 -10.59
C PRO A 171 -10.41 20.99 -9.48
N GLY A 172 -10.25 21.65 -8.32
CA GLY A 172 -11.03 21.38 -7.11
C GLY A 172 -10.42 20.34 -6.17
N ALA A 173 -9.42 19.56 -6.59
CA ALA A 173 -8.89 18.45 -5.77
C ALA A 173 -8.33 18.91 -4.41
N LEU A 174 -7.56 20.00 -4.36
CA LEU A 174 -7.01 20.52 -3.09
C LEU A 174 -8.09 21.03 -2.12
N ALA A 175 -9.16 21.62 -2.65
CA ALA A 175 -10.31 22.07 -1.86
C ALA A 175 -11.09 20.86 -1.30
N ALA A 176 -11.34 19.86 -2.13
CA ALA A 176 -11.99 18.61 -1.74
C ALA A 176 -11.19 17.86 -0.66
N MET A 177 -9.86 17.77 -0.81
CA MET A 177 -8.97 17.19 0.20
C MET A 177 -9.00 17.95 1.53
N THR A 178 -9.09 19.29 1.50
CA THR A 178 -9.22 20.12 2.70
C THR A 178 -10.52 19.81 3.46
N LYS A 179 -11.65 19.77 2.75
CA LYS A 179 -12.96 19.40 3.31
C LYS A 179 -12.96 17.98 3.87
N SER A 180 -12.39 17.04 3.12
CA SER A 180 -12.30 15.64 3.52
C SER A 180 -11.45 15.47 4.78
N LEU A 181 -10.34 16.21 4.91
CA LEU A 181 -9.54 16.22 6.14
C LEU A 181 -10.35 16.76 7.33
N ALA A 182 -11.07 17.87 7.16
CA ALA A 182 -11.91 18.43 8.22
C ALA A 182 -13.00 17.44 8.66
N PHE A 183 -13.69 16.81 7.70
CA PHE A 183 -14.65 15.74 7.98
C PHE A 183 -13.99 14.59 8.74
N ALA A 184 -12.86 14.07 8.25
CA ALA A 184 -12.18 12.93 8.86
C ALA A 184 -11.81 13.22 10.33
N LEU A 185 -11.29 14.41 10.63
CA LEU A 185 -10.95 14.81 12.00
C LEU A 185 -12.15 15.12 12.89
N SER A 186 -13.32 15.39 12.31
CA SER A 186 -14.57 15.51 13.06
C SER A 186 -15.12 14.16 13.54
N THR A 187 -14.54 13.05 13.08
CA THR A 187 -15.01 11.67 13.37
C THR A 187 -14.03 10.87 14.24
N LEU A 188 -13.05 11.50 14.90
CA LEU A 188 -12.01 10.79 15.66
C LEU A 188 -12.55 9.95 16.82
N ASP A 189 -13.75 10.27 17.32
CA ASP A 189 -14.47 9.55 18.36
C ASP A 189 -15.12 8.24 17.89
N GLN A 190 -15.18 8.01 16.57
CA GLN A 190 -15.77 6.83 15.95
C GLN A 190 -14.69 5.82 15.53
N ASP A 191 -15.03 4.53 15.56
CA ASP A 191 -14.19 3.51 14.94
C ASP A 191 -14.19 3.61 13.43
N LEU A 192 -13.07 3.27 12.79
CA LEU A 192 -12.99 3.31 11.33
C LEU A 192 -13.84 2.16 10.77
N ASP A 193 -14.81 2.49 9.94
CA ASP A 193 -15.65 1.54 9.21
C ASP A 193 -15.77 1.92 7.72
N PHE A 194 -16.45 1.10 6.93
CA PHE A 194 -16.58 1.34 5.51
C PHE A 194 -17.41 2.59 5.18
N ASP A 195 -18.40 2.94 6.01
CA ASP A 195 -19.26 4.09 5.75
C ASP A 195 -18.50 5.40 6.01
N ILE A 196 -17.60 5.44 7.00
CA ILE A 196 -16.64 6.55 7.18
C ILE A 196 -15.71 6.67 5.98
N LEU A 197 -15.18 5.56 5.45
CA LEU A 197 -14.33 5.61 4.25
C LEU A 197 -15.10 6.14 3.03
N VAL A 198 -16.36 5.72 2.85
CA VAL A 198 -17.24 6.25 1.79
C VAL A 198 -17.45 7.75 1.94
N ASN A 199 -17.69 8.25 3.16
CA ASN A 199 -17.88 9.68 3.38
C ASN A 199 -16.60 10.49 3.17
N ILE A 200 -15.44 9.96 3.61
CA ILE A 200 -14.12 10.54 3.31
C ILE A 200 -13.92 10.63 1.79
N HIS A 201 -14.19 9.54 1.07
CA HIS A 201 -14.07 9.48 -0.38
C HIS A 201 -15.01 10.46 -1.09
N GLN A 202 -16.28 10.50 -0.69
CA GLN A 202 -17.27 11.41 -1.25
C GLN A 202 -16.79 12.87 -1.11
N ALA A 203 -16.26 13.25 0.05
CA ALA A 203 -15.68 14.58 0.26
C ALA A 203 -14.41 14.82 -0.58
N CYS A 204 -13.61 13.78 -0.88
CA CYS A 204 -12.43 13.89 -1.76
C CYS A 204 -12.75 14.08 -3.24
N VAL A 205 -13.95 13.70 -3.69
CA VAL A 205 -14.36 13.78 -5.11
C VAL A 205 -15.43 14.83 -5.37
N GLU A 206 -16.10 15.31 -4.32
CA GLU A 206 -17.09 16.37 -4.43
C GLU A 206 -16.47 17.63 -5.05
N SER A 207 -17.10 18.13 -6.12
CA SER A 207 -16.66 19.32 -6.85
C SER A 207 -15.25 19.21 -7.50
N VAL A 208 -14.74 17.98 -7.72
CA VAL A 208 -13.50 17.77 -8.48
C VAL A 208 -13.83 17.50 -9.95
N ASN A 209 -13.31 18.33 -10.85
CA ASN A 209 -13.54 18.18 -12.29
C ASN A 209 -12.87 16.90 -12.83
N GLY A 210 -13.55 16.18 -13.72
CA GLY A 210 -13.05 14.97 -14.39
C GLY A 210 -13.14 13.67 -13.57
N VAL A 211 -13.21 13.74 -12.24
CA VAL A 211 -13.40 12.53 -11.39
C VAL A 211 -14.83 12.03 -11.47
N ASN A 212 -15.80 12.96 -11.45
CA ASN A 212 -17.22 12.64 -11.59
C ASN A 212 -17.58 12.07 -12.97
N ASP A 213 -16.78 12.33 -14.00
CA ASP A 213 -17.02 11.82 -15.34
C ASP A 213 -16.79 10.30 -15.40
N LEU A 214 -15.77 9.78 -14.70
CA LEU A 214 -15.58 8.33 -14.58
C LEU A 214 -16.68 7.70 -13.70
N GLN A 215 -16.99 8.32 -12.55
CA GLN A 215 -18.01 7.78 -11.66
C GLN A 215 -19.38 7.71 -12.35
N SER A 216 -19.78 8.77 -13.05
CA SER A 216 -21.02 8.81 -13.84
C SER A 216 -21.04 7.86 -15.04
N GLN A 217 -19.87 7.52 -15.60
CA GLN A 217 -19.76 6.53 -16.68
C GLN A 217 -20.01 5.10 -16.21
N TYR A 218 -19.65 4.77 -14.97
CA TYR A 218 -19.75 3.41 -14.48
C TYR A 218 -21.01 3.18 -13.64
N THR A 219 -21.34 4.04 -12.67
CA THR A 219 -22.39 3.73 -11.65
C THR A 219 -22.87 4.96 -10.87
N HIS A 220 -24.05 4.86 -10.23
CA HIS A 220 -24.47 5.81 -9.18
C HIS A 220 -23.97 5.45 -7.77
N SER A 221 -23.24 4.35 -7.61
CA SER A 221 -22.72 3.90 -6.32
C SER A 221 -21.47 4.70 -5.90
N PRO A 222 -21.30 5.02 -4.60
CA PRO A 222 -20.10 5.68 -4.11
C PRO A 222 -18.86 4.77 -4.13
N TYR A 223 -19.03 3.46 -4.29
CA TYR A 223 -17.96 2.47 -4.41
C TYR A 223 -18.19 1.54 -5.61
N ARG A 224 -17.20 0.70 -5.93
CA ARG A 224 -17.29 -0.24 -7.06
C ARG A 224 -18.38 -1.27 -6.82
N ASP A 225 -19.45 -1.21 -7.62
CA ASP A 225 -20.64 -2.07 -7.49
C ASP A 225 -20.79 -3.09 -8.65
N ASN A 226 -19.90 -3.03 -9.64
CA ASN A 226 -19.96 -3.85 -10.84
C ASN A 226 -18.64 -4.61 -11.06
N PRO A 227 -18.67 -5.72 -11.84
CA PRO A 227 -17.54 -6.63 -11.98
C PRO A 227 -16.40 -6.10 -12.87
N THR A 228 -16.43 -4.83 -13.28
CA THR A 228 -15.35 -4.25 -14.08
C THR A 228 -14.05 -4.27 -13.30
N THR A 229 -13.10 -5.06 -13.78
CA THR A 229 -11.73 -5.07 -13.25
C THR A 229 -11.07 -3.73 -13.56
N ILE A 230 -10.65 -3.05 -12.51
CA ILE A 230 -9.76 -1.88 -12.60
C ILE A 230 -8.38 -2.33 -12.16
N GLY A 231 -7.35 -1.77 -12.76
CA GLY A 231 -6.02 -1.92 -12.22
C GLY A 231 -5.23 -0.64 -12.29
N PHE A 232 -4.20 -0.57 -11.46
CA PHE A 232 -3.25 0.53 -11.42
C PHE A 232 -1.84 0.01 -11.58
N GLY A 233 -0.98 0.83 -12.18
CA GLY A 233 0.38 0.46 -12.52
C GLY A 233 1.31 0.52 -11.31
N ILE A 234 2.17 -0.47 -11.17
CA ILE A 234 3.24 -0.51 -10.16
C ILE A 234 4.61 -0.62 -10.86
N SER A 235 5.56 0.22 -10.46
CA SER A 235 6.88 0.36 -11.09
C SER A 235 8.00 0.38 -10.04
N MET A 236 9.08 -0.35 -10.32
CA MET A 236 10.34 -0.25 -9.55
C MET A 236 11.25 0.88 -10.04
N ASN A 237 10.93 1.48 -11.18
CA ASN A 237 11.79 2.42 -11.88
C ASN A 237 11.12 3.79 -12.01
N GLY A 238 11.95 4.83 -12.08
CA GLY A 238 11.53 6.22 -12.29
C GLY A 238 11.35 7.01 -10.99
N ASN A 239 11.04 8.29 -11.15
CA ASN A 239 10.85 9.22 -10.02
C ASN A 239 9.63 8.84 -9.16
N ASP A 240 8.61 8.23 -9.76
CA ASP A 240 7.38 7.80 -9.09
C ASP A 240 7.42 6.29 -8.74
N CYS A 241 8.56 5.80 -8.23
CA CYS A 241 8.66 4.42 -7.78
C CYS A 241 7.64 4.14 -6.65
N ASN A 242 6.69 3.25 -6.93
CA ASN A 242 5.61 2.81 -6.04
C ASN A 242 5.66 1.30 -5.78
N LYS A 243 6.75 0.64 -6.17
CA LYS A 243 7.01 -0.78 -5.89
C LYS A 243 8.40 -1.03 -5.37
N SER A 244 8.49 -1.64 -4.19
CA SER A 244 9.73 -2.22 -3.68
C SER A 244 9.71 -3.74 -3.85
N MET A 245 10.87 -4.40 -3.73
CA MET A 245 10.91 -5.87 -3.79
C MET A 245 10.25 -6.50 -2.56
N ASP A 246 10.47 -5.93 -1.38
CA ASP A 246 9.87 -6.42 -0.13
C ASP A 246 8.36 -6.22 -0.12
N GLY A 247 7.87 -5.09 -0.62
CA GLY A 247 6.44 -4.82 -0.74
C GLY A 247 5.75 -5.67 -1.79
N TYR A 248 6.38 -5.86 -2.95
CA TYR A 248 5.87 -6.78 -3.95
C TYR A 248 5.84 -8.23 -3.44
N ARG A 249 6.85 -8.65 -2.64
CA ARG A 249 6.84 -9.93 -1.93
C ARG A 249 5.70 -10.00 -0.93
N GLU A 250 5.55 -9.01 -0.05
CA GLU A 250 4.45 -8.94 0.94
C GLU A 250 3.08 -9.03 0.25
N ALA A 251 2.88 -8.32 -0.85
CA ALA A 251 1.65 -8.35 -1.62
C ALA A 251 1.41 -9.70 -2.31
N CYS A 252 2.47 -10.36 -2.79
CA CYS A 252 2.41 -11.70 -3.39
C CYS A 252 2.14 -12.82 -2.37
N LEU A 253 2.50 -12.60 -1.10
CA LEU A 253 2.33 -13.58 -0.01
C LEU A 253 1.10 -13.31 0.85
N HIS A 254 0.38 -12.23 0.60
CA HIS A 254 -0.81 -11.89 1.37
C HIS A 254 -1.91 -12.96 1.17
N PRO A 255 -2.55 -13.46 2.24
CA PRO A 255 -3.61 -14.48 2.14
C PRO A 255 -4.81 -14.06 1.28
N GLY A 256 -5.05 -12.75 1.16
CA GLY A 256 -6.10 -12.18 0.31
C GLY A 256 -5.79 -12.18 -1.18
N LEU A 257 -4.59 -12.58 -1.63
CA LEU A 257 -4.23 -12.50 -3.05
C LEU A 257 -5.05 -13.49 -3.91
N GLY A 258 -5.80 -12.97 -4.87
CA GLY A 258 -6.79 -13.68 -5.69
C GLY A 258 -8.22 -13.54 -5.18
N ILE A 259 -8.39 -13.03 -3.96
CA ILE A 259 -9.68 -12.76 -3.31
C ILE A 259 -9.91 -11.24 -3.22
N ASP A 260 -9.01 -10.54 -2.53
CA ASP A 260 -9.02 -9.11 -2.24
C ASP A 260 -8.52 -8.27 -3.43
N TYR A 261 -7.49 -8.77 -4.10
CA TYR A 261 -6.90 -8.20 -5.31
C TYR A 261 -6.10 -9.26 -6.07
N SER A 262 -5.70 -8.97 -7.31
CA SER A 262 -4.75 -9.77 -8.09
C SER A 262 -3.54 -8.93 -8.48
N LEU A 263 -2.44 -9.59 -8.83
CA LEU A 263 -1.18 -8.93 -9.18
C LEU A 263 -0.69 -9.42 -10.55
N THR A 264 -0.20 -8.50 -11.37
CA THR A 264 0.70 -8.75 -12.50
C THR A 264 2.05 -8.08 -12.20
N SER A 265 3.09 -8.35 -13.01
CA SER A 265 4.44 -7.85 -12.73
C SER A 265 4.54 -6.33 -12.69
N ASN A 266 3.54 -5.64 -13.25
CA ASN A 266 3.48 -4.19 -13.34
C ASN A 266 2.11 -3.62 -12.95
N ARG A 267 1.18 -4.41 -12.40
CA ARG A 267 -0.14 -3.90 -11.98
C ARG A 267 -0.70 -4.62 -10.76
N VAL A 268 -1.51 -3.89 -9.99
CA VAL A 268 -2.51 -4.47 -9.07
C VAL A 268 -3.86 -4.37 -9.77
N ASN A 269 -4.67 -5.43 -9.74
CA ASN A 269 -6.03 -5.39 -10.29
C ASN A 269 -7.06 -5.79 -9.23
N THR A 270 -8.21 -5.14 -9.29
CA THR A 270 -9.32 -5.35 -8.37
C THR A 270 -10.08 -6.65 -8.66
N THR A 271 -10.58 -7.29 -7.60
CA THR A 271 -11.32 -8.56 -7.70
C THR A 271 -12.66 -8.56 -6.98
N LEU A 272 -12.92 -7.60 -6.09
CA LEU A 272 -14.16 -7.47 -5.32
C LEU A 272 -15.01 -6.31 -5.81
N TRP A 273 -16.34 -6.42 -5.75
CA TRP A 273 -17.29 -5.33 -6.02
C TRP A 273 -18.60 -5.55 -5.26
N GLY A 274 -19.46 -4.55 -5.23
CA GLY A 274 -20.80 -4.60 -4.63
C GLY A 274 -20.76 -4.94 -3.15
N GLU A 275 -21.71 -5.77 -2.71
CA GLU A 275 -21.79 -6.19 -1.30
C GLU A 275 -20.58 -7.00 -0.83
N ALA A 276 -19.98 -7.82 -1.71
CA ALA A 276 -18.80 -8.60 -1.34
C ALA A 276 -17.61 -7.69 -0.99
N LEU A 277 -17.43 -6.59 -1.72
CA LEU A 277 -16.43 -5.56 -1.41
C LEU A 277 -16.72 -4.92 -0.04
N LYS A 278 -17.95 -4.44 0.18
CA LYS A 278 -18.34 -3.79 1.44
C LYS A 278 -18.14 -4.71 2.64
N ILE A 279 -18.58 -5.97 2.55
CA ILE A 279 -18.40 -6.97 3.61
C ILE A 279 -16.92 -7.15 3.91
N ARG A 280 -16.11 -7.38 2.87
CA ARG A 280 -14.69 -7.66 3.05
C ARG A 280 -13.91 -6.51 3.66
N VAL A 281 -14.17 -5.28 3.23
CA VAL A 281 -13.52 -4.09 3.81
C VAL A 281 -13.94 -3.91 5.28
N ASN A 282 -15.21 -4.14 5.62
CA ASN A 282 -15.66 -4.10 7.02
C ASN A 282 -15.00 -5.18 7.90
N GLU A 283 -14.76 -6.39 7.38
CA GLU A 283 -14.02 -7.42 8.11
C GLU A 283 -12.59 -6.96 8.43
N ILE A 284 -11.90 -6.39 7.44
CA ILE A 284 -10.53 -5.86 7.60
C ILE A 284 -10.51 -4.73 8.64
N LEU A 285 -11.49 -3.83 8.58
CA LEU A 285 -11.59 -2.71 9.52
C LEU A 285 -11.97 -3.17 10.94
N ALA A 286 -12.84 -4.17 11.08
CA ALA A 286 -13.14 -4.78 12.37
C ALA A 286 -11.89 -5.45 12.98
N GLU A 287 -11.10 -6.16 12.16
CA GLU A 287 -9.82 -6.74 12.59
C GLU A 287 -8.83 -5.65 12.99
N TYR A 288 -8.74 -4.55 12.23
CA TYR A 288 -7.92 -3.38 12.57
C TYR A 288 -8.32 -2.79 13.93
N ASN A 289 -9.61 -2.48 14.14
CA ASN A 289 -10.09 -1.90 15.39
C ASN A 289 -9.80 -2.82 16.59
N ALA A 290 -9.94 -4.14 16.42
CA ALA A 290 -9.56 -5.13 17.44
C ALA A 290 -8.05 -5.13 17.73
N LYS A 291 -7.20 -5.09 16.70
CA LYS A 291 -5.74 -4.99 16.85
C LYS A 291 -5.32 -3.70 17.53
N MET A 292 -5.99 -2.58 17.25
CA MET A 292 -5.70 -1.29 17.89
C MET A 292 -5.99 -1.30 19.39
N CYS A 293 -7.02 -2.04 19.84
CA CYS A 293 -7.30 -2.23 21.27
C CYS A 293 -6.23 -3.06 21.98
N LEU A 294 -5.56 -3.97 21.26
CA LEU A 294 -4.56 -4.88 21.81
C LEU A 294 -3.12 -4.35 21.71
N ALA A 295 -2.87 -3.39 20.81
CA ALA A 295 -1.55 -2.82 20.59
C ALA A 295 -1.06 -2.07 21.84
N ALA A 296 0.07 -2.51 22.39
CA ALA A 296 0.66 -1.96 23.61
C ALA A 296 1.64 -0.83 23.31
N THR A 297 2.31 -0.87 22.16
CA THR A 297 3.33 0.14 21.78
C THR A 297 2.88 1.04 20.64
N ARG A 298 3.53 2.21 20.50
CA ARG A 298 3.28 3.13 19.39
C ARG A 298 3.70 2.51 18.06
N GLU A 299 4.77 1.72 18.03
CA GLU A 299 5.22 0.99 16.83
C GLU A 299 4.18 -0.03 16.37
N GLU A 300 3.56 -0.78 17.30
CA GLU A 300 2.49 -1.73 16.97
C GLU A 300 1.27 -1.01 16.40
N LYS A 301 0.88 0.12 17.00
CA LYS A 301 -0.21 0.96 16.50
C LYS A 301 0.08 1.49 15.09
N LEU A 302 1.25 2.07 14.87
CA LEU A 302 1.66 2.58 13.56
C LEU A 302 1.69 1.46 12.52
N LYS A 303 2.22 0.28 12.88
CA LYS A 303 2.21 -0.90 12.00
C LYS A 303 0.78 -1.29 11.61
N ASN A 304 -0.13 -1.38 12.58
CA ASN A 304 -1.52 -1.72 12.31
C ASN A 304 -2.19 -0.70 11.39
N ILE A 305 -1.92 0.60 11.57
CA ILE A 305 -2.42 1.66 10.67
C ILE A 305 -1.90 1.43 9.25
N VAL A 306 -0.59 1.37 9.04
CA VAL A 306 -0.03 1.32 7.68
C VAL A 306 -0.38 0.02 6.95
N SER A 307 -0.39 -1.12 7.64
CA SER A 307 -0.76 -2.41 7.06
C SER A 307 -2.23 -2.42 6.60
N THR A 308 -3.14 -1.86 7.40
CA THR A 308 -4.57 -1.75 7.03
C THR A 308 -4.77 -0.81 5.85
N ILE A 309 -4.16 0.39 5.88
CA ILE A 309 -4.27 1.37 4.80
C ILE A 309 -3.73 0.79 3.48
N SER A 310 -2.56 0.12 3.49
CA SER A 310 -2.00 -0.52 2.30
C SER A 310 -2.88 -1.65 1.75
N LEU A 311 -3.50 -2.45 2.63
CA LEU A 311 -4.39 -3.52 2.19
C LEU A 311 -5.65 -2.95 1.51
N ILE A 312 -6.26 -1.92 2.10
CA ILE A 312 -7.46 -1.29 1.54
C ILE A 312 -7.14 -0.58 0.21
N GLU A 313 -5.98 0.08 0.09
CA GLU A 313 -5.54 0.67 -1.20
C GLU A 313 -5.42 -0.41 -2.29
N ARG A 314 -4.88 -1.59 -1.98
CA ARG A 314 -4.78 -2.71 -2.92
C ARG A 314 -6.15 -3.29 -3.33
N ILE A 315 -7.11 -3.33 -2.40
CA ILE A 315 -8.50 -3.69 -2.70
C ILE A 315 -9.16 -2.64 -3.60
N HIS A 316 -8.74 -1.39 -3.44
CA HIS A 316 -9.12 -0.24 -4.25
C HIS A 316 -10.65 -0.09 -4.33
N PRO A 317 -11.35 0.15 -3.20
CA PRO A 317 -12.82 0.05 -3.13
C PRO A 317 -13.57 1.07 -4.00
N PHE A 318 -12.94 2.18 -4.37
CA PHE A 318 -13.57 3.26 -5.12
C PHE A 318 -13.17 3.24 -6.61
N TRP A 319 -13.95 3.90 -7.46
CA TRP A 319 -13.69 3.99 -8.91
C TRP A 319 -12.44 4.82 -9.24
N ASP A 320 -12.16 5.84 -8.44
CA ASP A 320 -10.99 6.70 -8.50
C ASP A 320 -10.77 7.32 -7.11
N ALA A 321 -9.69 8.09 -6.92
CA ALA A 321 -9.36 8.81 -5.70
C ALA A 321 -9.09 7.92 -4.48
N ASN A 322 -8.81 6.62 -4.67
CA ASN A 322 -8.44 5.70 -3.58
C ASN A 322 -7.24 6.22 -2.78
N CYS A 323 -6.11 6.52 -3.45
CA CYS A 323 -4.93 7.06 -2.78
C CYS A 323 -5.21 8.35 -1.98
N ARG A 324 -6.07 9.25 -2.49
CA ARG A 324 -6.49 10.47 -1.78
C ARG A 324 -7.29 10.13 -0.51
N ALA A 325 -8.34 9.32 -0.65
CA ALA A 325 -9.23 8.98 0.44
C ALA A 325 -8.55 8.08 1.50
N ILE A 326 -7.80 7.08 1.06
CA ILE A 326 -7.25 6.00 1.89
C ILE A 326 -5.83 6.36 2.34
N CYS A 327 -4.88 6.50 1.42
CA CYS A 327 -3.46 6.68 1.73
C CYS A 327 -3.12 8.05 2.34
N VAL A 328 -3.98 9.06 2.15
CA VAL A 328 -3.78 10.40 2.71
C VAL A 328 -4.79 10.69 3.81
N ILE A 329 -6.09 10.79 3.50
CA ILE A 329 -7.07 11.28 4.49
C ILE A 329 -7.35 10.25 5.60
N ALA A 330 -7.65 9.00 5.27
CA ALA A 330 -7.88 7.97 6.29
C ALA A 330 -6.61 7.68 7.11
N LEU A 331 -5.43 7.69 6.48
CA LEU A 331 -4.15 7.63 7.20
C LEU A 331 -4.04 8.76 8.23
N PHE A 332 -4.28 10.02 7.84
CA PHE A 332 -4.18 11.15 8.77
C PHE A 332 -5.20 11.10 9.90
N ARG A 333 -6.41 10.63 9.62
CA ARG A 333 -7.43 10.36 10.65
C ARG A 333 -6.90 9.40 11.70
N GLU A 334 -6.38 8.24 11.27
CA GLU A 334 -5.90 7.23 12.20
C GLU A 334 -4.63 7.66 12.94
N LEU A 335 -3.73 8.40 12.29
CA LEU A 335 -2.58 9.00 12.95
C LEU A 335 -3.03 9.97 14.06
N ALA A 336 -3.94 10.90 13.74
CA ALA A 336 -4.49 11.85 14.70
C ALA A 336 -5.23 11.16 15.85
N LYS A 337 -6.05 10.13 15.56
CA LYS A 337 -6.79 9.35 16.58
C LYS A 337 -5.86 8.69 17.60
N GLN A 338 -4.63 8.36 17.21
CA GLN A 338 -3.63 7.74 18.09
C GLN A 338 -2.59 8.74 18.64
N GLY A 339 -2.79 10.05 18.43
CA GLY A 339 -1.88 11.10 18.90
C GLY A 339 -0.53 11.09 18.20
N PHE A 340 -0.44 10.57 16.97
CA PHE A 340 0.74 10.76 16.11
C PHE A 340 0.70 12.15 15.47
N PRO A 341 1.87 12.70 15.11
CA PRO A 341 1.90 13.89 14.25
C PRO A 341 1.31 13.55 12.88
N LEU A 342 0.83 14.59 12.18
CA LEU A 342 0.56 14.47 10.75
C LEU A 342 1.88 14.28 9.99
N CYS A 343 1.81 13.74 8.78
CA CYS A 343 3.00 13.48 7.97
C CYS A 343 2.87 14.06 6.56
N VAL A 344 4.00 14.48 5.98
CA VAL A 344 4.10 14.81 4.55
C VAL A 344 4.86 13.69 3.85
N LEU A 345 4.13 12.79 3.20
CA LEU A 345 4.69 11.60 2.55
C LEU A 345 5.58 11.98 1.35
N GLU A 346 6.65 11.21 1.11
CA GLU A 346 7.48 11.42 -0.10
C GLU A 346 6.67 11.10 -1.37
N ASN A 347 6.01 9.94 -1.39
CA ASN A 347 5.13 9.50 -2.46
C ASN A 347 4.00 8.63 -1.88
N PRO A 348 2.75 9.13 -1.80
CA PRO A 348 1.63 8.37 -1.23
C PRO A 348 1.24 7.13 -2.06
N ASN A 349 1.62 7.06 -3.34
CA ASN A 349 1.36 5.86 -4.16
C ASN A 349 2.22 4.66 -3.74
N ARG A 350 3.23 4.82 -2.87
CA ARG A 350 4.02 3.68 -2.37
C ARG A 350 3.17 2.66 -1.60
N PHE A 351 2.01 3.06 -1.08
CA PHE A 351 1.04 2.15 -0.45
C PHE A 351 0.52 1.05 -1.39
N ASP A 352 0.68 1.21 -2.70
CA ASP A 352 0.37 0.22 -3.73
C ASP A 352 1.16 -1.09 -3.53
N CYS A 353 2.47 -0.97 -3.28
CA CYS A 353 3.38 -2.11 -3.34
C CYS A 353 4.72 -1.93 -2.61
N PHE A 354 4.75 -1.12 -1.54
CA PHE A 354 5.79 -1.14 -0.52
C PHE A 354 5.37 -2.03 0.66
N SER A 355 6.34 -2.60 1.37
CA SER A 355 6.06 -3.46 2.52
C SER A 355 5.57 -2.62 3.68
N SER A 356 4.85 -3.24 4.62
CA SER A 356 4.41 -2.57 5.84
C SER A 356 5.59 -1.97 6.63
N HIS A 357 6.77 -2.62 6.61
CA HIS A 357 7.98 -2.09 7.23
C HIS A 357 8.48 -0.81 6.53
N GLU A 358 8.57 -0.83 5.20
CA GLU A 358 8.98 0.36 4.44
C GLU A 358 7.96 1.50 4.57
N LEU A 359 6.67 1.19 4.59
CA LEU A 359 5.61 2.17 4.78
C LEU A 359 5.63 2.79 6.19
N MET A 360 5.96 2.02 7.23
CA MET A 360 6.20 2.59 8.56
C MET A 360 7.35 3.60 8.51
N GLN A 361 8.45 3.26 7.84
CA GLN A 361 9.58 4.19 7.69
C GLN A 361 9.19 5.43 6.89
N ASP A 362 8.46 5.27 5.78
CA ASP A 362 7.97 6.40 4.97
C ASP A 362 7.05 7.34 5.75
N VAL A 363 6.22 6.81 6.65
CA VAL A 363 5.38 7.64 7.54
C VAL A 363 6.23 8.37 8.58
N ILE A 364 7.23 7.70 9.18
CA ILE A 364 8.17 8.32 10.12
C ILE A 364 8.97 9.44 9.44
N ASP A 365 9.48 9.20 8.24
CA ASP A 365 10.14 10.21 7.41
C ASP A 365 9.18 11.36 7.09
N GLY A 366 7.90 11.04 6.85
CA GLY A 366 6.86 12.03 6.69
C GLY A 366 6.61 12.89 7.95
N PHE A 367 6.82 12.38 9.16
CA PHE A 367 6.79 13.20 10.39
C PHE A 367 7.93 14.22 10.40
N TYR A 368 9.13 13.81 10.00
CA TYR A 368 10.26 14.73 9.84
C TYR A 368 10.00 15.78 8.76
N ASN A 369 9.40 15.38 7.63
CA ASN A 369 9.03 16.31 6.56
C ASN A 369 8.02 17.35 7.04
N TYR A 370 7.03 16.94 7.84
CA TYR A 370 6.07 17.85 8.45
C TYR A 370 6.74 18.84 9.41
N GLU A 371 7.61 18.36 10.31
CA GLU A 371 8.33 19.23 11.24
C GLU A 371 9.23 20.22 10.50
N TYR A 372 9.96 19.75 9.49
CA TYR A 372 10.78 20.59 8.63
C TYR A 372 9.94 21.69 7.98
N LEU A 373 8.81 21.32 7.39
CA LEU A 373 7.87 22.26 6.76
C LEU A 373 7.32 23.27 7.78
N SER A 374 6.99 22.84 9.00
CA SER A 374 6.49 23.74 10.04
C SER A 374 7.53 24.78 10.48
N MET A 375 8.83 24.43 10.43
CA MET A 375 9.93 25.33 10.80
C MET A 375 10.36 26.26 9.67
N HIS A 376 10.39 25.76 8.43
CA HIS A 376 10.99 26.48 7.30
C HIS A 376 9.97 27.02 6.28
N GLN A 377 8.70 26.59 6.37
CA GLN A 377 7.60 26.93 5.47
C GLN A 377 7.75 26.49 4.01
N ALA A 378 8.90 25.90 3.63
CA ALA A 378 9.21 25.36 2.31
C ALA A 378 10.33 24.30 2.40
N PHE A 379 10.36 23.36 1.46
CA PHE A 379 11.42 22.37 1.24
C PHE A 379 12.63 22.96 0.49
N PRO A 380 13.86 22.42 0.70
CA PRO A 380 15.10 23.03 0.21
C PRO A 380 15.29 23.02 -1.31
N ASP A 381 14.49 22.27 -2.07
CA ASP A 381 14.60 22.11 -3.53
C ASP A 381 13.29 22.50 -4.26
N GLU A 382 12.51 23.40 -3.68
CA GLU A 382 11.27 23.84 -4.32
C GLU A 382 11.53 24.68 -5.57
N PRO A 383 10.75 24.46 -6.65
CA PRO A 383 10.88 25.26 -7.85
C PRO A 383 10.57 26.74 -7.56
N VAL A 384 11.43 27.62 -8.06
CA VAL A 384 11.15 29.06 -8.04
C VAL A 384 10.22 29.39 -9.21
N TYR A 385 8.99 29.77 -8.88
CA TYR A 385 7.97 30.09 -9.87
C TYR A 385 8.21 31.46 -10.53
N SER A 386 7.70 31.63 -11.74
CA SER A 386 7.67 32.93 -12.41
C SER A 386 6.78 33.92 -11.64
N GLY A 387 6.88 35.23 -11.92
CA GLY A 387 6.08 36.26 -11.23
C GLY A 387 4.57 36.06 -11.38
N GLU A 388 4.10 35.74 -12.59
CA GLU A 388 2.68 35.48 -12.86
C GLU A 388 2.18 34.22 -12.17
N GLU A 389 2.97 33.14 -12.22
CA GLU A 389 2.64 31.87 -11.54
C GLU A 389 2.63 32.04 -10.01
N THR A 390 3.57 32.80 -9.46
CA THR A 390 3.62 33.12 -8.02
C THR A 390 2.35 33.82 -7.59
N GLN A 391 1.88 34.83 -8.35
CA GLN A 391 0.66 35.56 -8.04
C GLN A 391 -0.58 34.64 -8.13
N ALA A 392 -0.67 33.80 -9.16
CA ALA A 392 -1.77 32.86 -9.30
C ALA A 392 -1.78 31.80 -8.19
N CYS A 393 -0.60 31.31 -7.77
CA CYS A 393 -0.48 30.43 -6.61
C CYS A 393 -0.96 31.12 -5.33
N GLN A 394 -0.57 32.38 -5.09
CA GLN A 394 -1.00 33.13 -3.90
C GLN A 394 -2.53 33.27 -3.83
N LEU A 395 -3.20 33.57 -4.94
CA LEU A 395 -4.65 33.65 -5.00
C LEU A 395 -5.31 32.31 -4.69
N LEU A 396 -4.83 31.22 -5.30
CA LEU A 396 -5.33 29.88 -5.02
C LEU A 396 -5.12 29.49 -3.54
N LEU A 397 -3.95 29.78 -2.98
CA LEU A 397 -3.63 29.49 -1.58
C LEU A 397 -4.46 30.33 -0.61
N GLN A 398 -4.86 31.55 -1.00
CA GLN A 398 -5.80 32.34 -0.23
C GLN A 398 -7.19 31.70 -0.23
N GLU A 399 -7.70 31.28 -1.39
CA GLU A 399 -8.99 30.59 -1.51
C GLU A 399 -9.02 29.29 -0.69
N LEU A 400 -7.98 28.46 -0.80
CA LEU A 400 -7.87 27.22 -0.01
C LEU A 400 -7.84 27.50 1.48
N ASN A 401 -7.20 28.61 1.89
CA ASN A 401 -7.16 29.02 3.28
C ASN A 401 -8.52 29.48 3.79
N GLU A 402 -9.28 30.22 2.98
CA GLU A 402 -10.66 30.63 3.32
C GLU A 402 -11.57 29.41 3.52
N ILE A 403 -11.46 28.41 2.63
CA ILE A 403 -12.16 27.13 2.78
C ILE A 403 -11.75 26.46 4.09
N ALA A 404 -10.45 26.31 4.35
CA ALA A 404 -9.95 25.68 5.56
C ALA A 404 -10.43 26.40 6.83
N MET A 405 -10.43 27.73 6.85
CA MET A 405 -10.90 28.51 8.00
C MET A 405 -12.39 28.27 8.30
N VAL A 406 -13.22 28.06 7.28
CA VAL A 406 -14.64 27.71 7.43
C VAL A 406 -14.79 26.27 7.95
N GLU A 407 -14.17 25.31 7.26
CA GLU A 407 -14.34 23.87 7.56
C GLU A 407 -13.81 23.50 8.96
N PHE A 408 -12.70 24.13 9.38
CA PHE A 408 -12.13 23.92 10.72
C PHE A 408 -12.73 24.84 11.80
N ASN A 409 -13.78 25.61 11.48
CA ASN A 409 -14.44 26.57 12.38
C ASN A 409 -13.47 27.56 13.06
N LEU A 410 -12.43 28.00 12.34
CA LEU A 410 -11.38 28.89 12.85
C LEU A 410 -11.77 30.38 12.79
N SER A 411 -13.01 30.70 12.43
CA SER A 411 -13.54 32.06 12.27
C SER A 411 -13.59 32.88 13.58
N SER A 412 -13.22 32.29 14.73
CA SER A 412 -12.96 33.02 15.97
C SER A 412 -11.72 32.46 16.70
N PRO A 413 -10.71 33.29 17.06
CA PRO A 413 -9.51 32.88 17.78
C PRO A 413 -9.72 32.22 19.16
N ARG A 414 -10.98 32.02 19.60
CA ARG A 414 -11.34 31.53 20.95
C ARG A 414 -11.92 30.12 20.98
N ASN A 415 -12.21 29.48 19.85
CA ASN A 415 -12.95 28.21 19.81
C ASN A 415 -12.22 27.10 19.07
N LEU A 416 -10.98 26.79 19.46
CA LEU A 416 -10.38 25.49 19.15
C LEU A 416 -10.80 24.51 20.26
N LYS A 417 -11.98 23.92 20.12
CA LYS A 417 -12.36 22.72 20.88
C LYS A 417 -12.69 21.61 19.88
N PHE A 418 -11.68 20.86 19.49
CA PHE A 418 -11.90 19.49 19.03
C PHE A 418 -12.02 18.63 20.30
N ALA A 419 -13.02 17.75 20.30
CA ALA A 419 -13.42 16.96 21.46
C ALA A 419 -12.33 15.99 21.91
#